data_AF-A0A966PZE0-F1
#
_entry.id   AF-A0A966PZE0-F1
#
_cell.length_a   1.000
_cell.length_b   1.000
_cell.length_c   1.000
_cell.angle_alpha   90.00
_cell.angle_beta   90.00
_cell.angle_gamma   90.00
#
_symmetry.space_group_name_H-M   'P 1'
#
loop_
_entity.id
_entity.type
_entity.pdbx_description
1 polymer ?
#
loop_
_entity_poly.entity_id
_entity_poly.type
_entity_poly.pdbx_seq_one_letter_code
_entity_poly.pdbx_strand_id
1 'polypeptide(L)'
;MIDLSNVDMFTRLQWASENLEPRQPNYVVVYEDPAEPDAPVKEMVASPEWMACALNGGILPSIDDCLNMKLELETADGEKIKTTYKDAQQIRLEKQIIGEKVLDYNEYLMCKPIGPMTEEQAIEYLIMKDVPARVWHPDYKYNRQMFRIVKRDQLPEDKTYRNAWRLAA
;
A
#
# COMPACT_ATOMS: atom_id res chain seq x y z
N MET A 1 20.59 8.03 -17.21
CA MET A 1 19.26 7.88 -16.58
C MET A 1 18.38 8.97 -17.17
N ILE A 2 17.22 8.62 -17.73
CA ILE A 2 16.28 9.62 -18.26
C ILE A 2 15.68 10.36 -17.06
N ASP A 3 15.70 11.68 -17.09
CA ASP A 3 15.05 12.50 -16.06
C ASP A 3 13.55 12.61 -16.38
N LEU A 4 12.75 11.89 -15.60
CA LEU A 4 11.29 11.89 -15.70
C LEU A 4 10.62 12.78 -14.64
N SER A 5 11.38 13.61 -13.92
CA SER A 5 10.84 14.40 -12.81
C SER A 5 9.88 15.52 -13.22
N ASN A 6 9.91 15.94 -14.49
CA ASN A 6 9.07 17.01 -15.04
C ASN A 6 7.84 16.51 -15.80
N VAL A 7 7.57 15.19 -15.79
CA VAL A 7 6.38 14.61 -16.42
C VAL A 7 5.47 13.98 -15.37
N ASP A 8 4.19 13.84 -15.71
CA ASP A 8 3.19 13.31 -14.80
C ASP A 8 3.46 11.84 -14.42
N MET A 9 2.84 11.41 -13.33
CA MET A 9 2.99 10.06 -12.78
C MET A 9 2.58 8.96 -13.77
N PHE A 10 1.55 9.15 -14.60
CA PHE A 10 1.16 8.12 -15.55
C PHE A 10 2.15 8.00 -16.69
N THR A 11 2.70 9.11 -17.17
CA THR A 11 3.80 9.07 -18.14
C THR A 11 5.02 8.34 -17.57
N ARG A 12 5.35 8.54 -16.29
CA ARG A 12 6.41 7.80 -15.58
C ARG A 12 6.11 6.29 -15.51
N LEU A 13 4.87 5.92 -15.15
CA LEU A 13 4.43 4.53 -15.04
C LEU A 13 4.38 3.82 -16.40
N GLN A 14 3.94 4.52 -17.45
CA GLN A 14 3.95 4.02 -18.82
C GLN A 14 5.38 3.78 -19.32
N TRP A 15 6.29 4.73 -19.06
CA TRP A 15 7.70 4.52 -19.36
C TRP A 15 8.25 3.29 -18.63
N ALA A 16 7.91 3.12 -17.34
CA ALA A 16 8.37 1.99 -16.55
C ALA A 16 7.89 0.65 -17.10
N SER A 17 6.63 0.55 -17.54
CA SER A 17 6.08 -0.69 -18.10
C SER A 17 6.73 -1.11 -19.41
N GLU A 18 7.25 -0.15 -20.19
CA GLU A 18 7.93 -0.40 -21.47
C GLU A 18 9.44 -0.67 -21.30
N ASN A 19 10.06 -0.21 -20.21
CA ASN A 19 11.51 -0.16 -20.08
C ASN A 19 12.08 -0.95 -18.89
N LEU A 20 11.26 -1.34 -17.92
CA LEU A 20 11.72 -2.07 -16.73
C LEU A 20 11.26 -3.52 -16.75
N GLU A 21 12.20 -4.42 -16.48
CA GLU A 21 11.90 -5.83 -16.22
C GLU A 21 11.20 -5.99 -14.86
N PRO A 22 10.09 -6.74 -14.77
CA PRO A 22 9.42 -7.00 -13.51
C PRO A 22 10.34 -7.66 -12.46
N ARG A 23 10.23 -7.23 -11.20
CA ARG A 23 11.08 -7.69 -10.08
C ARG A 23 10.26 -8.39 -9.02
N GLN A 24 10.42 -9.70 -8.90
CA GLN A 24 9.72 -10.47 -7.86
C GLN A 24 10.16 -10.01 -6.46
N PRO A 25 9.23 -9.67 -5.56
CA PRO A 25 9.58 -9.39 -4.17
C PRO A 25 9.98 -10.68 -3.44
N ASN A 26 11.00 -10.57 -2.60
CA ASN A 26 11.40 -11.60 -1.65
C ASN A 26 10.57 -11.52 -0.37
N TYR A 27 10.11 -10.34 0.02
CA TYR A 27 9.34 -10.12 1.24
C TYR A 27 7.82 -10.11 1.02
N VAL A 28 7.10 -10.60 2.03
CA VAL A 28 5.65 -10.56 2.15
C VAL A 28 5.29 -10.03 3.53
N VAL A 29 4.28 -9.16 3.58
CA VAL A 29 3.72 -8.68 4.84
C VAL A 29 2.50 -9.52 5.18
N VAL A 30 2.59 -10.28 6.26
CA VAL A 30 1.46 -11.04 6.81
C VAL A 30 0.87 -10.28 7.99
N TYR A 31 -0.44 -10.12 8.03
CA TYR A 31 -1.09 -9.36 9.10
C TYR A 31 -2.49 -9.86 9.43
N GLU A 32 -2.89 -9.67 10.68
CA GLU A 32 -4.27 -9.87 11.14
C GLU A 32 -4.89 -8.49 11.41
N ASP A 33 -6.12 -8.28 10.96
CA ASP A 33 -6.83 -7.03 11.23
C ASP A 33 -7.60 -7.17 12.56
N PRO A 34 -7.31 -6.35 13.58
CA PRO A 34 -8.00 -6.44 14.87
C PRO A 34 -9.47 -6.02 14.80
N ALA A 35 -9.91 -5.34 13.73
CA ALA A 35 -11.32 -5.08 13.47
C ALA A 35 -12.07 -6.33 12.95
N GLU A 36 -11.34 -7.36 12.51
CA GLU A 36 -11.89 -8.60 11.96
C GLU A 36 -11.21 -9.82 12.61
N PRO A 37 -11.36 -10.04 13.93
CA PRO A 37 -10.59 -11.04 14.68
C PRO A 37 -10.83 -12.50 14.23
N ASP A 38 -11.97 -12.77 13.61
CA ASP A 38 -12.32 -14.09 13.08
C ASP A 38 -11.87 -14.32 11.63
N ALA A 39 -11.42 -13.27 10.94
CA ALA A 39 -10.93 -13.38 9.57
C ALA A 39 -9.60 -14.16 9.51
N PRO A 40 -9.30 -14.81 8.37
CA PRO A 40 -7.98 -15.36 8.12
C PRO A 40 -6.90 -14.26 8.11
N VAL A 41 -5.64 -14.67 8.31
CA VAL A 41 -4.50 -13.77 8.11
C VAL A 41 -4.48 -13.28 6.66
N LYS A 42 -4.09 -12.02 6.47
CA LYS A 42 -3.98 -11.37 5.16
C LYS A 42 -2.52 -11.27 4.74
N GLU A 43 -2.30 -11.30 3.43
CA GLU A 43 -1.00 -11.08 2.81
C GLU A 43 -1.03 -9.78 2.00
N MET A 44 0.00 -8.96 2.16
CA MET A 44 0.32 -7.88 1.23
C MET A 44 1.66 -8.21 0.54
N VAL A 45 1.60 -8.28 -0.79
CA VAL A 45 2.72 -8.61 -1.67
C VAL A 45 2.83 -7.52 -2.72
N ALA A 46 4.02 -6.96 -2.90
CA ALA A 46 4.26 -6.01 -3.97
C ALA A 46 4.06 -6.68 -5.34
N SER A 47 3.43 -5.99 -6.29
CA SER A 47 3.45 -6.48 -7.67
C SER A 47 4.87 -6.40 -8.23
N PRO A 48 5.29 -7.32 -9.11
CA PRO A 48 6.63 -7.28 -9.70
C PRO A 48 6.94 -5.99 -10.46
N GLU A 49 5.94 -5.39 -11.12
CA GLU A 49 6.05 -4.14 -11.86
C GLU A 49 6.22 -2.95 -10.91
N TRP A 50 5.41 -2.91 -9.83
CA TRP A 50 5.55 -1.87 -8.81
C TRP A 50 6.91 -1.95 -8.12
N MET A 51 7.39 -3.16 -7.80
CA MET A 51 8.71 -3.37 -7.22
C MET A 51 9.83 -2.90 -8.17
N ALA A 52 9.70 -3.16 -9.48
CA ALA A 52 10.65 -2.63 -10.46
C ALA A 52 10.70 -1.09 -10.43
N CYS A 53 9.54 -0.43 -10.31
CA CYS A 53 9.45 1.03 -10.19
C CYS A 53 10.12 1.55 -8.91
N ALA A 54 9.89 0.88 -7.78
CA ALA A 54 10.46 1.21 -6.48
C ALA A 54 12.00 1.12 -6.49
N LEU A 55 12.54 0.02 -7.01
CA LEU A 55 13.99 -0.22 -7.05
C LEU A 55 14.71 0.68 -8.06
N ASN A 56 14.06 1.03 -9.17
CA ASN A 56 14.64 1.95 -10.16
C ASN A 56 14.65 3.40 -9.65
N GLY A 57 13.61 3.81 -8.92
CA GLY A 57 13.40 5.20 -8.54
C GLY A 57 12.99 6.08 -9.72
N GLY A 58 12.72 7.36 -9.44
CA GLY A 58 12.32 8.33 -10.46
C GLY A 58 10.89 8.17 -10.99
N ILE A 59 10.12 7.23 -10.43
CA ILE A 59 8.79 6.85 -10.93
C ILE A 59 7.71 7.12 -9.89
N LEU A 60 7.85 6.56 -8.69
CA LEU A 60 6.81 6.60 -7.67
C LEU A 60 6.74 7.93 -6.92
N PRO A 61 5.54 8.35 -6.48
CA PRO A 61 5.36 9.47 -5.56
C PRO A 61 5.95 9.17 -4.17
N SER A 62 6.18 10.19 -3.35
CA SER A 62 6.51 9.96 -1.94
C SER A 62 5.32 9.35 -1.18
N ILE A 63 5.59 8.70 -0.05
CA ILE A 63 4.50 8.17 0.79
C ILE A 63 3.62 9.29 1.33
N ASP A 64 4.21 10.45 1.65
CA ASP A 64 3.48 11.62 2.12
C ASP A 64 2.54 12.17 1.04
N ASP A 65 2.99 12.23 -0.22
CA ASP A 65 2.12 12.64 -1.33
C ASP A 65 0.94 11.67 -1.52
N CYS A 66 1.19 10.36 -1.38
CA CYS A 66 0.12 9.36 -1.41
C CYS A 66 -0.88 9.53 -0.26
N LEU A 67 -0.40 9.68 0.98
CA LEU A 67 -1.25 9.78 2.16
C LEU A 67 -2.04 11.09 2.20
N ASN A 68 -1.49 12.18 1.65
CA ASN A 68 -2.13 13.49 1.61
C ASN A 68 -3.01 13.72 0.37
N MET A 69 -3.09 12.77 -0.56
CA MET A 69 -3.97 12.85 -1.73
C MET A 69 -5.41 13.14 -1.28
N LYS A 70 -6.03 14.19 -1.84
CA LYS A 70 -7.37 14.63 -1.42
C LYS A 70 -8.44 13.82 -2.14
N LEU A 71 -9.38 13.31 -1.38
CA LEU A 71 -10.47 12.48 -1.84
C LEU A 71 -11.83 13.10 -1.48
N GLU A 72 -12.83 12.82 -2.32
CA GLU A 72 -14.24 12.93 -1.99
C GLU A 72 -14.83 11.52 -2.01
N LEU A 73 -15.34 11.08 -0.86
CA LEU A 73 -16.02 9.80 -0.71
C LEU A 73 -17.53 10.03 -0.71
N GLU A 74 -18.27 9.15 -1.37
CA GLU A 74 -19.73 9.12 -1.35
C GLU A 74 -20.19 7.88 -0.57
N THR A 75 -20.98 8.11 0.49
CA THR A 75 -21.52 7.03 1.33
C THR A 75 -22.83 6.49 0.75
N ALA A 76 -23.21 5.27 1.14
CA ALA A 76 -24.48 4.67 0.74
C ALA A 76 -25.71 5.53 1.12
N ASP A 77 -25.59 6.34 2.17
CA ASP A 77 -26.64 7.26 2.64
C ASP A 77 -26.67 8.60 1.85
N GLY A 78 -25.78 8.76 0.86
CA GLY A 78 -25.68 9.95 0.01
C GLY A 78 -24.84 11.09 0.59
N GLU A 79 -24.11 10.87 1.68
CA GLU A 79 -23.19 11.86 2.26
C GLU A 79 -21.92 11.97 1.41
N LYS A 80 -21.42 13.20 1.21
CA LYS A 80 -20.15 13.46 0.54
C LYS A 80 -19.11 13.95 1.53
N ILE A 81 -18.04 13.19 1.71
CA ILE A 81 -16.99 13.43 2.70
C ILE A 81 -15.70 13.80 1.98
N LYS A 82 -15.19 15.01 2.22
CA LYS A 82 -13.86 15.40 1.76
C LYS A 82 -12.83 15.01 2.79
N THR A 83 -11.78 14.33 2.35
CA THR A 83 -10.80 13.71 3.23
C THR A 83 -9.45 13.56 2.53
N THR A 84 -8.47 13.00 3.24
CA THR A 84 -7.18 12.57 2.67
C THR A 84 -7.20 11.06 2.46
N TYR A 85 -6.30 10.52 1.65
CA TYR A 85 -6.16 9.06 1.52
C TYR A 85 -5.87 8.38 2.87
N LYS A 86 -5.08 9.03 3.73
CA LYS A 86 -4.80 8.57 5.11
C LYS A 86 -6.08 8.42 5.92
N ASP A 87 -6.90 9.46 5.98
CA ASP A 87 -8.10 9.48 6.81
C ASP A 87 -9.26 8.68 6.18
N ALA A 88 -9.27 8.56 4.85
CA ALA A 88 -10.21 7.71 4.12
C ALA A 88 -10.14 6.24 4.55
N GLN A 89 -8.98 5.74 4.99
CA GLN A 89 -8.85 4.37 5.49
C GLN A 89 -9.76 4.11 6.70
N GLN A 90 -9.88 5.09 7.60
CA GLN A 90 -10.77 4.97 8.76
C GLN A 90 -12.24 5.08 8.34
N ILE A 91 -12.55 6.03 7.45
CA ILE A 91 -13.91 6.26 6.96
C ILE A 91 -14.49 5.03 6.24
N ARG A 92 -13.67 4.34 5.42
CA ARG A 92 -14.08 3.12 4.69
C ARG A 92 -14.51 1.96 5.59
N LEU A 93 -14.21 2.03 6.88
CA LEU A 93 -14.55 0.98 7.85
C LEU A 93 -15.83 1.32 8.61
N GLU A 94 -16.02 2.60 8.87
CA GLU A 94 -17.18 3.10 9.61
C GLU A 94 -18.40 3.28 8.71
N LYS A 95 -18.17 3.50 7.42
CA LYS A 95 -19.22 3.82 6.45
C LYS A 95 -19.09 2.96 5.21
N GLN A 96 -20.24 2.55 4.68
CA GLN A 96 -20.29 1.90 3.37
C GLN A 96 -20.07 2.95 2.28
N ILE A 97 -18.92 2.89 1.61
CA ILE A 97 -18.55 3.80 0.52
C ILE A 97 -19.01 3.22 -0.81
N ILE A 98 -19.72 4.03 -1.61
CA ILE A 98 -20.25 3.66 -2.93
C ILE A 98 -19.56 4.42 -4.07
N GLY A 99 -18.84 5.50 -3.76
CA GLY A 99 -18.11 6.29 -4.73
C GLY A 99 -16.86 6.92 -4.12
N GLU A 100 -15.83 7.08 -4.93
CA GLU A 100 -14.58 7.71 -4.55
C GLU A 100 -14.02 8.51 -5.73
N LYS A 101 -13.61 9.76 -5.45
CA LYS A 101 -13.03 10.66 -6.44
C LYS A 101 -11.82 11.39 -5.86
N VAL A 102 -10.74 11.42 -6.61
CA VAL A 102 -9.58 12.29 -6.32
C VAL A 102 -9.93 13.73 -6.67
N LEU A 103 -9.76 14.65 -5.72
CA LEU A 103 -10.14 16.06 -5.87
C LEU A 103 -9.06 16.89 -6.57
N ASP A 104 -7.80 16.61 -6.27
CA ASP A 104 -6.62 17.35 -6.73
C ASP A 104 -5.76 16.52 -7.68
N TYR A 105 -6.43 15.90 -8.65
CA TYR A 105 -5.81 14.95 -9.58
C TYR A 105 -4.52 15.46 -10.22
N ASN A 106 -4.50 16.71 -10.69
CA ASN A 106 -3.31 17.30 -11.29
C ASN A 106 -2.15 17.51 -10.29
N GLU A 107 -2.45 17.87 -9.04
CA GLU A 107 -1.44 18.08 -8.00
C GLU A 107 -0.77 16.74 -7.64
N TYR A 108 -1.59 15.71 -7.45
CA TYR A 108 -1.10 14.35 -7.18
C TYR A 108 -0.28 13.78 -8.34
N LEU A 109 -0.71 13.94 -9.60
CA LEU A 109 0.02 13.41 -10.74
C LEU A 109 1.36 14.11 -11.00
N MET A 110 1.49 15.38 -10.63
CA MET A 110 2.71 16.17 -10.85
C MET A 110 3.66 16.16 -9.65
N CYS A 111 3.38 15.37 -8.61
CA CYS A 111 4.28 15.24 -7.47
C CYS A 111 5.67 14.75 -7.91
N LYS A 112 6.69 15.22 -7.20
CA LYS A 112 8.09 14.89 -7.52
C LYS A 112 8.35 13.41 -7.22
N PRO A 113 8.90 12.63 -8.17
CA PRO A 113 9.25 11.25 -7.87
C PRO A 113 10.34 11.15 -6.81
N ILE A 114 10.28 10.10 -6.00
CA ILE A 114 11.36 9.75 -5.07
C ILE A 114 12.48 8.98 -5.78
N GLY A 115 13.66 8.98 -5.17
CA GLY A 115 14.81 8.20 -5.63
C GLY A 115 14.59 6.68 -5.50
N PRO A 116 15.57 5.87 -5.93
CA PRO A 116 15.50 4.42 -5.79
C PRO A 116 15.41 4.02 -4.32
N MET A 117 14.57 3.04 -4.04
CA MET A 117 14.39 2.44 -2.71
C MET A 117 15.12 1.08 -2.65
N THR A 118 15.56 0.68 -1.47
CA THR A 118 15.84 -0.76 -1.21
C THR A 118 14.53 -1.53 -1.16
N GLU A 119 14.59 -2.86 -1.23
CA GLU A 119 13.39 -3.69 -1.10
C GLU A 119 12.70 -3.45 0.26
N GLU A 120 13.46 -3.33 1.34
CA GLU A 120 12.94 -3.04 2.68
C GLU A 120 12.19 -1.70 2.73
N GLN A 121 12.77 -0.64 2.16
CA GLN A 121 12.12 0.67 2.09
C GLN A 121 10.84 0.63 1.25
N ALA A 122 10.84 -0.15 0.16
CA ALA A 122 9.68 -0.34 -0.69
C ALA A 122 8.55 -1.10 0.06
N ILE A 123 8.89 -2.06 0.92
CA ILE A 123 7.92 -2.75 1.77
C ILE A 123 7.39 -1.82 2.87
N GLU A 124 8.23 -1.02 3.52
CA GLU A 124 7.79 -0.01 4.49
C GLU A 124 6.81 0.99 3.87
N TYR A 125 7.10 1.43 2.63
CA TYR A 125 6.20 2.27 1.85
C TYR A 125 4.82 1.62 1.69
N LEU A 126 4.77 0.35 1.25
CA LEU A 126 3.51 -0.36 1.06
C LEU A 126 2.77 -0.64 2.37
N ILE A 127 3.48 -0.89 3.47
CA ILE A 127 2.86 -1.02 4.80
C ILE A 127 2.08 0.26 5.13
N MET A 128 2.71 1.43 4.95
CA MET A 128 2.06 2.70 5.24
C MET A 128 0.89 3.01 4.31
N LYS A 129 0.99 2.60 3.04
CA LYS A 129 -0.01 2.90 2.00
C LYS A 129 -1.22 1.94 2.01
N ASP A 130 -0.96 0.65 2.15
CA ASP A 130 -1.94 -0.41 1.82
C ASP A 130 -2.34 -1.27 3.03
N VAL A 131 -1.57 -1.27 4.12
CA VAL A 131 -1.95 -1.97 5.36
C VAL A 131 -2.69 -1.00 6.30
N PRO A 132 -3.84 -1.38 6.89
CA PRO A 132 -4.58 -0.50 7.79
C PRO A 132 -3.72 0.04 8.93
N ALA A 133 -3.77 1.36 9.20
CA ALA A 133 -2.91 2.00 10.20
C ALA A 133 -3.00 1.34 11.58
N ARG A 134 -4.17 0.82 11.98
CA ARG A 134 -4.34 0.09 13.25
C ARG A 134 -3.52 -1.19 13.37
N VAL A 135 -2.95 -1.71 12.28
CA VAL A 135 -2.12 -2.91 12.29
C VAL A 135 -0.67 -2.56 12.64
N TRP A 136 -0.16 -1.40 12.22
CA TRP A 136 1.27 -1.08 12.27
C TRP A 136 1.63 0.24 12.97
N HIS A 137 0.69 1.17 13.11
CA HIS A 137 0.96 2.50 13.64
C HIS A 137 1.13 2.46 15.17
N PRO A 138 2.13 3.14 15.75
CA PRO A 138 2.49 3.05 17.18
C PRO A 138 1.40 3.49 18.16
N ASP A 139 0.45 4.30 17.70
CA ASP A 139 -0.70 4.73 18.50
C ASP A 139 -1.65 3.57 18.86
N TYR A 140 -1.62 2.49 18.07
CA TYR A 140 -2.42 1.30 18.30
C TYR A 140 -1.57 0.23 18.99
N LYS A 141 -1.94 -0.11 20.22
CA LYS A 141 -1.22 -1.10 21.05
C LYS A 141 -2.09 -2.32 21.29
N TYR A 142 -1.51 -3.48 21.03
CA TYR A 142 -2.13 -4.78 21.24
C TYR A 142 -1.22 -5.67 22.09
N ASN A 143 -1.81 -6.68 22.72
CA ASN A 143 -1.07 -7.65 23.54
C ASN A 143 -0.21 -8.62 22.70
N ARG A 144 -0.27 -8.53 21.37
CA ARG A 144 0.50 -9.32 20.42
C ARG A 144 0.90 -8.46 19.22
N GLN A 145 1.93 -8.89 18.50
CA GLN A 145 2.31 -8.29 17.22
C GLN A 145 1.23 -8.57 16.17
N MET A 146 0.77 -7.53 15.46
CA MET A 146 -0.33 -7.64 14.48
C MET A 146 0.12 -7.88 13.04
N PHE A 147 1.39 -7.64 12.72
CA PHE A 147 1.96 -7.96 11.41
C PHE A 147 3.41 -8.45 11.51
N ARG A 148 3.85 -9.25 10.54
CA ARG A 148 5.23 -9.68 10.38
C ARG A 148 5.65 -9.52 8.92
N ILE A 149 6.88 -9.09 8.71
CA ILE A 149 7.53 -9.15 7.40
C ILE A 149 8.29 -10.48 7.35
N VAL A 150 7.96 -11.32 6.38
CA VAL A 150 8.57 -12.65 6.18
C VAL A 150 9.10 -12.77 4.76
N LYS A 151 10.02 -13.69 4.55
CA LYS A 151 10.40 -14.08 3.19
C LYS A 151 9.32 -14.97 2.59
N ARG A 152 9.18 -14.93 1.27
CA ARG A 152 8.18 -15.69 0.52
C ARG A 152 8.30 -17.21 0.73
N ASP A 153 9.53 -17.72 0.86
CA ASP A 153 9.83 -19.13 1.11
C ASP A 153 9.49 -19.58 2.55
N GLN A 154 9.22 -18.65 3.46
CA GLN A 154 8.78 -18.94 4.82
C GLN A 154 7.26 -19.11 4.92
N LEU A 155 6.52 -18.80 3.85
CA LEU A 155 5.07 -19.00 3.81
C LEU A 155 4.74 -20.46 3.49
N PRO A 156 3.66 -21.00 4.10
CA PRO A 156 3.19 -22.33 3.75
C PRO A 156 2.77 -22.39 2.27
N GLU A 157 3.14 -23.47 1.58
CA GLU A 157 2.66 -23.72 0.21
C GLU A 157 1.15 -24.01 0.19
N ASP A 158 0.65 -24.78 1.17
CA ASP A 158 -0.77 -25.04 1.37
C ASP A 158 -1.38 -24.10 2.43
N LYS A 159 -2.24 -23.21 1.94
CA LYS A 159 -2.88 -22.14 2.71
C LYS A 159 -4.32 -22.47 3.13
N THR A 160 -4.76 -23.70 2.91
CA THR A 160 -6.17 -24.12 3.09
C THR A 160 -6.60 -24.17 4.55
N TYR A 161 -5.69 -24.49 5.47
CA TYR A 161 -6.01 -24.68 6.89
C TYR A 161 -5.50 -23.53 7.77
N ARG A 162 -6.33 -23.09 8.72
CA ARG A 162 -6.00 -22.00 9.68
C ARG A 162 -4.69 -22.21 10.44
N ASN A 163 -4.30 -23.46 10.68
CA ASN A 163 -3.05 -23.80 11.36
C ASN A 163 -1.79 -23.62 10.48
N ALA A 164 -1.94 -23.58 9.16
CA ALA A 164 -0.82 -23.33 8.24
C ALA A 164 -0.25 -21.90 8.40
N TRP A 165 -1.06 -20.99 8.96
CA TRP A 165 -0.79 -19.56 9.04
C TRP A 165 -0.30 -19.07 10.41
N ARG A 166 -0.17 -19.97 11.39
CA ARG A 166 0.49 -19.58 12.65
C ARG A 166 1.94 -19.27 12.32
N LEU A 167 2.33 -18.02 12.54
CA LEU A 167 3.72 -17.57 12.44
C LEU A 167 4.60 -18.62 13.15
N ALA A 168 5.51 -19.26 12.40
CA ALA A 168 6.48 -20.16 13.01
C ALA A 168 7.24 -19.38 14.10
N ALA A 169 7.27 -19.95 15.30
CA ALA A 169 7.96 -19.39 16.46
C ALA A 169 9.46 -19.25 16.17
#